data_AF-A0A3D2BWN1-F1
#
_entry.id   AF-A0A3D2BWN1-F1
#
_cell.length_a   1.000
_cell.length_b   1.000
_cell.length_c   1.000
_cell.angle_alpha   90.00
_cell.angle_beta   90.00
_cell.angle_gamma   90.00
#
_symmetry.space_group_name_H-M   'P 1'
#
loop_
_entity.id
_entity.type
_entity.pdbx_description
1 polymer ?
#
loop_
_entity_poly.entity_id
_entity_poly.type
_entity_poly.pdbx_seq_one_letter_code
_entity_poly.pdbx_strand_id
1 'polypeptide(L)' 'RLDDLMDTSFEVIVTLSPEAQHKAIELTRVTASEVEYWPTPDPSVAEGHREARLAAYRDLRDYLARRIGERFKEEGRT' A
#
# COMPACT_ATOMS: atom_id res chain seq x y z
N ARG A 1 -2.96 -15.68 -8.93
CA ARG A 1 -4.30 -15.11 -8.64
C ARG A 1 -4.31 -14.70 -7.16
N LEU A 2 -5.19 -13.81 -6.69
CA LEU A 2 -5.22 -13.44 -5.25
C LEU A 2 -5.37 -14.69 -4.36
N ASP A 3 -6.11 -15.69 -4.86
CA ASP A 3 -6.32 -17.00 -4.22
C ASP A 3 -5.01 -17.74 -3.88
N ASP A 4 -3.98 -17.67 -4.73
CA ASP A 4 -2.68 -18.35 -4.48
C ASP A 4 -1.88 -17.67 -3.35
N LEU A 5 -2.19 -16.40 -3.08
CA LEU A 5 -1.56 -15.60 -2.04
C LEU A 5 -2.24 -15.82 -0.67
N MET A 6 -3.44 -16.42 -0.65
CA MET A 6 -4.17 -16.69 0.60
C MET A 6 -3.64 -17.91 1.38
N ASP A 7 -2.86 -18.78 0.73
CA ASP A 7 -2.10 -19.85 1.41
C ASP A 7 -0.92 -19.28 2.22
N THR A 8 -0.54 -18.02 1.99
CA THR A 8 0.47 -17.32 2.77
C THR A 8 -0.20 -16.35 3.74
N SER A 9 -0.09 -16.63 5.05
CA SER A 9 -0.54 -15.69 6.09
C SER A 9 0.39 -14.48 6.12
N PHE A 10 -0.16 -13.28 5.94
CA PHE A 10 0.57 -12.02 6.11
C PHE A 10 0.44 -11.51 7.53
N GLU A 11 1.50 -10.90 8.05
CA GLU A 11 1.44 -10.17 9.32
C GLU A 11 0.72 -8.83 9.16
N VAL A 12 1.00 -8.12 8.07
CA VAL A 12 0.39 -6.81 7.76
C VAL A 12 -0.09 -6.72 6.32
N ILE A 13 -1.24 -6.10 6.13
CA ILE A 13 -1.83 -5.76 4.83
C ILE A 13 -1.93 -4.24 4.75
N VAL A 14 -1.16 -3.63 3.85
CA VAL A 14 -1.19 -2.18 3.62
C VAL A 14 -2.11 -1.87 2.44
N THR A 15 -3.09 -1.00 2.67
CA THR A 15 -4.11 -0.62 1.69
C THR A 15 -3.93 0.84 1.27
N LEU A 16 -3.98 1.10 -0.03
CA LEU A 16 -3.71 2.42 -0.61
C LEU A 16 -4.98 3.20 -0.99
N SER A 17 -6.13 2.51 -0.99
CA SER A 17 -7.43 3.08 -1.34
C SER A 17 -8.54 2.54 -0.42
N PRO A 18 -9.65 3.27 -0.26
CA PRO A 18 -10.81 2.79 0.51
C PRO A 18 -11.37 1.47 -0.01
N GLU A 19 -11.41 1.29 -1.33
CA GLU A 19 -11.88 0.04 -1.94
C GLU A 19 -10.98 -1.14 -1.55
N ALA A 20 -9.65 -0.94 -1.53
CA ALA A 20 -8.71 -1.97 -1.10
C ALA A 20 -8.83 -2.26 0.41
N GLN A 21 -9.09 -1.23 1.22
CA GLN A 21 -9.32 -1.38 2.66
C GLN A 21 -10.52 -2.27 2.97
N HIS A 22 -11.67 -2.04 2.31
CA HIS A 22 -12.84 -2.89 2.48
C HIS A 22 -12.55 -4.36 2.14
N LYS A 23 -11.85 -4.61 1.03
CA LYS A 23 -11.44 -5.98 0.64
C LYS A 23 -10.49 -6.61 1.65
N ALA A 24 -9.53 -5.84 2.19
CA ALA A 24 -8.60 -6.34 3.20
C ALA A 24 -9.31 -6.74 4.49
N ILE A 25 -10.29 -5.94 4.96
CA ILE A 25 -11.09 -6.26 6.16
C ILE A 25 -11.85 -7.58 6.00
N GLU A 26 -12.36 -7.86 4.80
CA GLU A 26 -13.02 -9.15 4.52
C GLU A 26 -12.02 -10.32 4.58
N LEU A 27 -10.80 -10.12 4.08
CA LEU A 27 -9.72 -11.13 4.11
C LEU A 27 -9.22 -11.40 5.54
N THR A 28 -9.12 -10.37 6.39
CA THR A 28 -8.68 -10.53 7.78
C THR A 28 -9.72 -11.16 8.69
N ARG A 29 -10.92 -11.47 8.19
CA ARG A 29 -11.86 -12.34 8.93
C ARG A 29 -11.39 -13.78 8.98
N VAL A 30 -10.54 -14.19 8.03
CA VAL A 30 -10.02 -15.55 7.90
C VAL A 30 -8.52 -15.64 8.24
N THR A 31 -7.79 -14.52 8.21
CA THR A 31 -6.38 -14.43 8.60
C THR A 31 -6.18 -13.40 9.72
N ALA A 32 -5.36 -13.70 10.73
CA ALA A 32 -5.08 -12.78 11.86
C ALA A 32 -4.12 -11.63 11.49
N SER A 33 -4.29 -11.06 10.29
CA SER A 33 -3.41 -10.03 9.74
C SER A 33 -3.82 -8.64 10.22
N GLU A 34 -2.84 -7.77 10.50
CA GLU A 34 -3.08 -6.35 10.77
C GLU A 34 -3.38 -5.61 9.45
N VAL A 35 -4.35 -4.69 9.45
CA VAL A 35 -4.68 -3.88 8.25
C VAL A 35 -4.31 -2.43 8.49
N GLU A 36 -3.42 -1.91 7.65
CA GLU A 36 -3.04 -0.50 7.64
C GLU A 36 -3.65 0.21 6.43
N TYR A 37 -4.08 1.46 6.62
CA TYR A 37 -4.56 2.31 5.54
C TYR A 37 -3.61 3.49 5.32
N TRP A 38 -3.02 3.54 4.13
CA TRP A 38 -2.12 4.60 3.71
C TRP A 38 -2.79 5.38 2.58
N PRO A 39 -3.50 6.49 2.90
CA PRO A 39 -4.21 7.26 1.88
C PRO A 39 -3.21 7.86 0.90
N THR A 40 -3.33 7.49 -0.36
CA THR A 40 -2.50 7.98 -1.44
C THR A 40 -3.35 8.63 -2.54
N PRO A 41 -2.90 9.75 -3.12
CA PRO A 41 -3.54 10.30 -4.30
C PRO A 41 -3.40 9.32 -5.47
N ASP A 42 -4.44 9.19 -6.28
CA ASP A 42 -4.40 8.37 -7.48
C ASP A 42 -3.59 9.09 -8.58
N PRO A 43 -2.40 8.59 -8.95
CA PRO A 43 -1.56 9.25 -9.95
C PRO A 43 -2.13 9.11 -11.37
N SER A 44 -3.11 8.21 -11.59
CA SER A 44 -3.79 8.04 -12.88
C SER A 44 -4.76 9.17 -13.21
N VAL A 45 -5.24 9.88 -12.17
CA VAL A 45 -6.10 11.06 -12.31
C VAL A 45 -5.30 12.32 -12.67
N ALA A 46 -3.97 12.27 -12.61
CA ALA A 46 -3.14 13.41 -12.97
C ALA A 46 -3.35 13.81 -14.45
N GLU A 47 -3.85 15.02 -14.66
CA GLU A 47 -4.08 15.60 -15.99
C GLU A 47 -2.86 16.39 -16.48
N GLY A 48 -2.79 16.63 -17.80
CA GLY A 48 -1.74 17.45 -18.43
C GLY A 48 -0.70 16.66 -19.23
N HIS A 49 0.44 17.31 -19.50
CA HIS A 49 1.49 16.76 -20.34
C HIS A 49 2.17 15.52 -19.72
N ARG A 50 2.89 14.75 -20.53
CA ARG A 50 3.55 13.49 -20.13
C ARG A 50 4.42 13.66 -18.87
N GLU A 51 5.11 14.77 -18.73
CA GLU A 51 5.97 15.04 -17.58
C GLU A 51 5.19 15.21 -16.28
N ALA A 52 4.05 15.90 -16.31
CA ALA A 52 3.18 16.08 -15.14
C ALA A 52 2.65 14.73 -14.64
N ARG A 53 2.23 13.85 -15.56
CA ARG A 53 1.82 12.47 -15.22
C ARG A 53 2.97 11.69 -14.60
N LEU A 54 4.15 11.72 -15.21
CA LEU A 54 5.32 11.02 -14.66
C LEU A 54 5.75 11.55 -13.29
N ALA A 55 5.62 12.86 -13.05
CA ALA A 55 5.88 13.46 -11.76
C ALA A 55 4.93 12.89 -10.70
N ALA A 56 3.62 12.83 -10.96
CA ALA A 56 2.64 12.27 -10.01
C ALA A 56 2.96 10.82 -9.59
N TYR A 57 3.37 9.97 -10.54
CA TYR A 57 3.81 8.60 -10.21
C TYR A 57 5.10 8.55 -9.39
N ARG A 58 6.07 9.44 -9.68
CA ARG A 58 7.33 9.52 -8.93
C ARG A 58 7.10 10.00 -7.50
N ASP A 59 6.26 11.02 -7.34
CA ASP A 59 5.90 11.56 -6.03
C ASP A 59 5.22 10.50 -5.16
N LEU A 60 4.29 9.72 -5.74
CA LEU A 60 3.67 8.60 -5.04
C LEU A 60 4.70 7.54 -4.65
N ARG A 61 5.58 7.13 -5.56
CA ARG A 61 6.64 6.15 -5.28
C ARG A 61 7.54 6.62 -4.14
N ASP A 62 7.96 7.88 -4.17
CA ASP A 62 8.89 8.43 -3.19
C ASP A 62 8.21 8.60 -1.83
N TYR A 63 6.92 8.98 -1.83
CA TYR A 63 6.08 8.94 -0.63
C TYR A 63 5.98 7.54 -0.02
N LEU A 64 5.70 6.51 -0.83
CA LEU A 64 5.59 5.13 -0.36
C LEU A 64 6.94 4.61 0.16
N ALA A 65 8.05 4.89 -0.54
CA ALA A 65 9.38 4.49 -0.10
C ALA A 65 9.74 5.11 1.26
N ARG A 66 9.42 6.39 1.48
CA ARG A 66 9.62 7.05 2.77
C ARG A 66 8.75 6.42 3.86
N ARG A 67 7.47 6.19 3.59
CA ARG A 67 6.53 5.57 4.55
C ARG A 67 6.94 4.16 4.96
N ILE A 68 7.37 3.34 4.00
CA ILE A 68 7.93 1.99 4.26
C ILE A 68 9.17 2.11 5.13
N GLY A 69 10.06 3.05 4.82
CA GLY A 69 11.23 3.34 5.66
C GLY A 69 10.83 3.73 7.09
N GLU A 70 9.91 4.66 7.27
CA GLU A 70 9.47 5.09 8.61
C GLU A 70 8.79 3.96 9.40
N ARG A 71 8.00 3.10 8.75
CA ARG A 71 7.22 2.04 9.41
C ARG A 71 8.02 0.78 9.73
N PHE A 72 8.95 0.41 8.86
CA PHE A 72 9.64 -0.89 8.92
C PHE A 72 11.15 -0.79 9.18
N LYS A 73 11.70 0.42 9.27
CA LYS A 73 13.14 0.62 9.51
C LYS A 73 13.37 0.94 10.99
N GLU A 74 13.12 -0.05 11.85
CA GLU A 74 13.84 -0.30 13.12
C GLU A 74 13.35 -1.58 13.84
N GLU A 75 13.82 -2.74 13.39
CA GLU A 75 13.99 -3.95 14.24
C GLU A 75 15.42 -4.53 14.12
N GLY A 76 16.37 -3.75 13.57
CA GLY A 76 17.71 -4.23 13.26
C GLY A 76 18.86 -3.40 13.84
N ARG A 77 18.63 -2.60 14.89
CA ARG A 77 19.72 -1.83 15.52
C ARG A 77 19.45 -1.50 17.00
N THR A 78 19.66 -2.49 17.86
CA THR A 78 20.50 -2.41 19.08
C THR A 78 20.76 -3.84 19.55
#